data_AF-D6ASF0-F1
#
_entry.id   AF-D6ASF0-F1
#
_cell.length_a   1.000
_cell.length_b   1.000
_cell.length_c   1.000
_cell.angle_alpha   90.00
_cell.angle_beta   90.00
_cell.angle_gamma   90.00
#
_symmetry.space_group_name_H-M   'P 1'
#
loop_
_entity.id
_entity.type
_entity.pdbx_description
1 polymer ?
#
loop_
_entity_poly.entity_id
_entity_poly.type
_entity_poly.pdbx_seq_one_letter_code
_entity_poly.pdbx_strand_id
1 'polypeptide(L)'
;MELTLLGTGAPDGLPRPSCPCAVCASARGPWARAATALLIDDALLLDLTPGAMFAAARAGHSLGAVRQVLLTHPHDGPAVELPAPLPPAARVPDGQVLTLISGHRVRAVAMDAPGTGYEVTSPEGERLLYLPPGAAPAGLPERVERPYEMVVLDVIGRPDAVARLRAAGAVGPTTEVIAVHLDHDARRARRWSGGSRRPGRGRCRTGRRWWWASTTRCRTCRAGCW
;
A
#
# COMPACT_ATOMS: atom_id res chain seq x y z
N MET A 1 1.84 10.61 10.45
CA MET A 1 1.71 9.29 9.79
C MET A 1 2.96 8.90 9.01
N GLU A 2 3.63 7.87 9.48
CA GLU A 2 4.62 7.08 8.77
C GLU A 2 3.97 5.81 8.21
N LEU A 3 4.14 5.57 6.90
CA LEU A 3 3.71 4.34 6.23
C LEU A 3 4.93 3.55 5.78
N THR A 4 4.99 2.29 6.20
CA THR A 4 5.98 1.31 5.73
C THR A 4 5.29 0.22 4.91
N LEU A 5 5.70 0.11 3.63
CA LEU A 5 5.26 -0.96 2.73
C LEU A 5 6.10 -2.22 2.96
N LEU A 6 5.50 -3.21 3.62
CA LEU A 6 6.13 -4.50 3.91
C LEU A 6 6.10 -5.45 2.70
N GLY A 7 5.14 -5.22 1.80
CA GLY A 7 5.01 -5.88 0.52
C GLY A 7 4.24 -4.99 -0.45
N THR A 8 4.32 -5.29 -1.76
CA THR A 8 3.66 -4.51 -2.82
C THR A 8 3.14 -5.38 -3.97
N GLY A 9 3.33 -6.70 -3.89
CA GLY A 9 2.83 -7.64 -4.87
C GLY A 9 1.35 -7.92 -4.67
N ALA A 10 0.73 -8.55 -5.67
CA ALA A 10 -0.58 -9.17 -5.56
C ALA A 10 -0.63 -10.22 -4.42
N PRO A 11 -1.80 -10.79 -4.07
CA PRO A 11 -1.92 -11.79 -3.01
C PRO A 11 -0.95 -12.99 -3.13
N ASP A 12 -0.68 -13.44 -4.35
CA ASP A 12 0.30 -14.51 -4.64
C ASP A 12 1.77 -14.03 -4.69
N GLY A 13 2.00 -12.73 -4.46
CA GLY A 13 3.27 -12.07 -4.66
C GLY A 13 3.65 -11.89 -6.14
N LEU A 14 4.87 -11.39 -6.37
CA LEU A 14 5.46 -11.28 -7.70
C LEU A 14 6.94 -11.67 -7.61
N PRO A 15 7.40 -12.73 -8.29
CA PRO A 15 6.70 -13.55 -9.28
C PRO A 15 5.59 -14.42 -8.70
N ARG A 16 4.56 -14.71 -9.51
CA ARG A 16 3.62 -15.79 -9.21
C ARG A 16 4.35 -17.14 -9.19
N PRO A 17 4.05 -18.04 -8.24
CA PRO A 17 4.62 -19.38 -8.20
C PRO A 17 4.42 -20.11 -9.53
N SER A 18 5.45 -20.81 -10.01
CA SER A 18 5.44 -21.59 -11.27
C SER A 18 5.18 -20.83 -12.58
N CYS A 19 4.98 -19.51 -12.56
CA CYS A 19 4.69 -18.74 -13.77
C CYS A 19 5.98 -18.48 -14.59
N PRO A 20 6.05 -18.91 -15.88
CA PRO A 20 7.23 -18.73 -16.70
C PRO A 20 7.26 -17.39 -17.47
N CYS A 21 6.29 -16.50 -17.26
CA CYS A 21 6.17 -15.28 -18.06
C CYS A 21 7.35 -14.32 -17.87
N ALA A 22 7.57 -13.44 -18.85
CA ALA A 22 8.70 -12.52 -18.86
C ALA A 22 8.70 -11.52 -17.69
N VAL A 23 7.53 -11.20 -17.12
CA VAL A 23 7.41 -10.33 -15.94
C VAL A 23 7.88 -11.07 -14.69
N CYS A 24 7.34 -12.27 -14.45
CA CYS A 24 7.76 -13.14 -13.34
C CYS A 24 9.24 -13.49 -13.41
N ALA A 25 9.77 -13.80 -14.60
CA ALA A 25 11.19 -14.07 -14.78
C ALA A 25 12.07 -12.86 -14.36
N SER A 26 11.64 -11.62 -14.64
CA SER A 26 12.37 -10.42 -14.20
C SER A 26 12.14 -10.00 -12.76
N ALA A 27 11.06 -10.46 -12.13
CA ALA A 27 10.73 -10.11 -10.75
C ALA A 27 11.48 -10.96 -9.72
N ARG A 28 12.53 -11.70 -10.10
CA ARG A 28 13.31 -12.53 -9.17
C ARG A 28 14.40 -11.71 -8.45
N GLY A 29 14.89 -12.24 -7.32
CA GLY A 29 15.94 -11.62 -6.53
C GLY A 29 15.49 -10.30 -5.90
N PRO A 30 16.20 -9.18 -6.08
CA PRO A 30 15.86 -7.89 -5.45
C PRO A 30 14.55 -7.28 -5.97
N TRP A 31 14.03 -7.78 -7.10
CA TRP A 31 12.77 -7.31 -7.68
C TRP A 31 11.55 -8.11 -7.22
N ALA A 32 11.75 -9.11 -6.36
CA ALA A 32 10.68 -9.91 -5.81
C ALA A 32 9.83 -9.06 -4.85
N ARG A 33 8.52 -9.19 -4.97
CA ARG A 33 7.54 -8.49 -4.15
C ARG A 33 6.76 -9.52 -3.35
N ALA A 34 6.86 -9.44 -2.03
CA ALA A 34 5.90 -10.10 -1.16
C ALA A 34 4.51 -9.49 -1.37
N ALA A 35 3.48 -10.26 -1.02
CA ALA A 35 2.10 -9.80 -1.03
C ALA A 35 1.93 -8.54 -0.15
N THR A 36 1.06 -7.65 -0.59
CA THR A 36 0.90 -6.31 -0.01
C THR A 36 0.55 -6.37 1.46
N ALA A 37 1.30 -5.62 2.27
CA ALA A 37 1.12 -5.46 3.71
C ALA A 37 1.64 -4.08 4.11
N LEU A 38 0.90 -3.38 4.97
CA LEU A 38 1.18 -1.98 5.35
C LEU A 38 1.32 -1.88 6.86
N LEU A 39 2.41 -1.26 7.32
CA LEU A 39 2.60 -0.88 8.72
C LEU A 39 2.47 0.64 8.86
N ILE A 40 1.60 1.08 9.76
CA ILE A 40 1.32 2.51 10.00
C ILE A 40 1.73 2.85 11.43
N ASP A 41 2.67 3.80 11.56
CA ASP A 41 3.18 4.33 12.84
C ASP A 41 3.54 3.24 13.87
N ASP A 42 4.05 2.09 13.40
CA ASP A 42 4.34 0.87 14.19
C ASP A 42 3.16 0.32 15.04
N ALA A 43 1.94 0.85 14.85
CA ALA A 43 0.80 0.63 15.72
C ALA A 43 -0.35 -0.13 15.03
N LEU A 44 -0.49 0.02 13.72
CA LEU A 44 -1.54 -0.60 12.91
C LEU A 44 -0.92 -1.37 11.75
N LEU A 45 -1.26 -2.66 11.65
CA LEU A 45 -0.88 -3.51 10.52
C LEU A 45 -2.12 -3.80 9.66
N LEU A 46 -2.04 -3.47 8.38
CA LEU A 46 -3.06 -3.81 7.38
C LEU A 46 -2.51 -4.94 6.49
N ASP A 47 -3.29 -6.01 6.37
CA ASP A 47 -2.98 -7.28 5.71
C ASP A 47 -1.72 -7.95 6.25
N LEU A 48 -1.90 -8.95 7.11
CA LEU A 48 -0.77 -9.80 7.50
C LEU A 48 -0.56 -10.89 6.45
N THR A 49 0.48 -10.70 5.63
CA THR A 49 0.88 -11.67 4.61
C THR A 49 2.10 -12.48 5.05
N PRO A 50 2.29 -13.69 4.48
CA PRO A 50 3.52 -14.44 4.66
C PRO A 50 4.74 -13.58 4.33
N GLY A 51 5.65 -13.43 5.29
CA GLY A 51 6.87 -12.62 5.14
C GLY A 51 6.74 -11.16 5.58
N ALA A 52 5.56 -10.65 5.93
CA ALA A 52 5.38 -9.28 6.43
C ALA A 52 6.25 -8.99 7.66
N MET A 53 6.36 -9.95 8.59
CA MET A 53 7.21 -9.81 9.77
C MET A 53 8.70 -9.70 9.43
N PHE A 54 9.17 -10.54 8.52
CA PHE A 54 10.57 -10.49 8.08
C PHE A 54 10.84 -9.20 7.29
N ALA A 55 9.86 -8.73 6.51
CA ALA A 55 9.94 -7.43 5.84
C ALA A 55 10.01 -6.27 6.85
N ALA A 56 9.25 -6.32 7.95
CA ALA A 56 9.30 -5.30 8.99
C ALA A 56 10.68 -5.25 9.65
N ALA A 57 11.22 -6.42 10.03
CA ALA A 57 12.56 -6.52 10.60
C ALA A 57 13.64 -5.97 9.64
N ARG A 58 13.58 -6.31 8.34
CA ARG A 58 14.49 -5.75 7.33
C ARG A 58 14.36 -4.24 7.14
N ALA A 59 13.15 -3.70 7.32
CA ALA A 59 12.91 -2.26 7.25
C ALA A 59 13.35 -1.52 8.53
N GLY A 60 13.71 -2.26 9.58
CA GLY A 60 14.13 -1.73 10.89
C GLY A 60 12.97 -1.46 11.84
N HIS A 61 11.80 -2.06 11.60
CA HIS A 61 10.62 -1.91 12.44
C HIS A 61 10.38 -3.15 13.29
N SER A 62 9.91 -2.92 14.52
CA SER A 62 9.40 -3.97 15.40
C SER A 62 7.88 -4.00 15.33
N LEU A 63 7.30 -5.19 15.23
CA LEU A 63 5.85 -5.36 15.30
C LEU A 63 5.32 -5.48 16.74
N GLY A 64 6.19 -5.42 17.75
CA GLY A 64 5.78 -5.55 19.16
C GLY A 64 4.93 -4.38 19.68
N ALA A 65 4.92 -3.25 18.97
CA ALA A 65 4.06 -2.10 19.28
C ALA A 65 2.70 -2.17 18.57
N VAL A 66 2.49 -3.13 17.66
CA VAL A 66 1.23 -3.26 16.91
C VAL A 66 0.11 -3.64 17.85
N ARG A 67 -0.96 -2.84 17.84
CA ARG A 67 -2.15 -3.03 18.70
C ARG A 67 -3.38 -3.44 17.91
N GLN A 68 -3.32 -3.34 16.59
CA GLN A 68 -4.40 -3.76 15.70
C GLN A 68 -3.83 -4.37 14.41
N VAL A 69 -4.37 -5.53 14.04
CA VAL A 69 -4.17 -6.16 12.73
C VAL A 69 -5.52 -6.20 12.02
N LEU A 70 -5.61 -5.61 10.82
CA LEU A 70 -6.83 -5.62 10.01
C LEU A 70 -6.58 -6.24 8.64
N LEU A 71 -7.54 -7.04 8.17
CA LEU A 71 -7.48 -7.68 6.85
C LEU A 71 -8.48 -7.00 5.91
N THR A 72 -8.03 -6.66 4.71
CA THR A 72 -8.87 -6.08 3.65
C THR A 72 -9.60 -7.14 2.86
N HIS A 73 -9.02 -8.32 2.67
CA HIS A 73 -9.60 -9.39 1.86
C HIS A 73 -9.32 -10.75 2.51
N PRO A 74 -10.11 -11.80 2.18
CA PRO A 74 -9.79 -13.14 2.68
C PRO A 74 -8.42 -13.51 2.12
N HIS A 75 -7.59 -14.07 2.99
CA HIS A 75 -6.32 -14.61 2.55
C HIS A 75 -6.59 -16.03 2.08
N ASP A 76 -6.26 -16.33 0.83
CA ASP A 76 -6.32 -17.70 0.32
C ASP A 76 -5.18 -18.51 0.95
N GLY A 77 -5.51 -19.68 1.50
CA GLY A 77 -4.55 -20.58 2.15
C GLY A 77 -4.87 -20.89 3.61
N PRO A 78 -4.03 -21.70 4.28
CA PRO A 78 -4.24 -22.05 5.67
C PRO A 78 -4.15 -20.81 6.57
N ALA A 79 -4.93 -20.80 7.65
CA ALA A 79 -4.86 -19.75 8.66
C ALA A 79 -3.41 -19.59 9.13
N VAL A 80 -2.84 -18.42 8.92
CA VAL A 80 -1.51 -18.09 9.42
C VAL A 80 -1.63 -17.93 10.93
N GLU A 81 -0.99 -18.81 11.69
CA GLU A 81 -0.85 -18.63 13.13
C GLU A 81 -0.05 -17.34 13.37
N LEU A 82 -0.70 -16.39 14.02
CA LEU A 82 -0.08 -15.14 14.42
C LEU A 82 0.90 -15.47 15.53
N PRO A 83 2.20 -15.11 15.42
CA PRO A 83 3.05 -15.25 16.58
C PRO A 83 2.49 -14.38 17.71
N ALA A 84 2.63 -14.90 18.93
CA ALA A 84 2.09 -14.34 20.16
C ALA A 84 2.20 -12.82 20.37
N PRO A 85 3.23 -12.07 19.89
CA PRO A 85 3.23 -10.61 20.03
C PRO A 85 2.17 -9.87 19.23
N LEU A 86 1.56 -10.49 18.21
CA LEU A 86 0.54 -9.82 17.38
C LEU A 86 -0.88 -10.06 17.94
N PRO A 87 -1.73 -9.02 17.98
CA PRO A 87 -3.12 -9.19 18.32
C PRO A 87 -3.87 -9.96 17.20
N PRO A 88 -5.02 -10.57 17.51
CA PRO A 88 -5.83 -11.26 16.51
C PRO A 88 -6.14 -10.39 15.29
N ALA A 89 -6.02 -10.98 14.11
CA ALA A 89 -6.41 -10.33 12.87
C ALA A 89 -7.94 -10.28 12.75
N ALA A 90 -8.47 -9.12 12.39
CA ALA A 90 -9.91 -8.92 12.25
C ALA A 90 -10.25 -8.24 10.92
N ARG A 91 -11.50 -8.39 10.49
CA ARG A 91 -12.10 -7.52 9.48
C ARG A 91 -13.19 -6.70 10.14
N VAL A 92 -13.19 -5.41 9.86
CA VAL A 92 -14.19 -4.50 10.40
C VAL A 92 -15.39 -4.48 9.44
N PRO A 93 -16.63 -4.63 9.92
CA PRO A 93 -17.82 -4.50 9.07
C PRO A 93 -17.89 -3.11 8.42
N ASP A 94 -18.39 -3.06 7.19
CA ASP A 94 -18.47 -1.82 6.42
C ASP A 94 -19.20 -0.69 7.17
N GLY A 95 -18.68 0.54 7.07
CA GLY A 95 -19.23 1.73 7.72
C GLY A 95 -18.84 1.88 9.20
N GLN A 96 -18.34 0.84 9.86
CA GLN A 96 -17.88 0.93 11.25
C GLN A 96 -16.57 1.72 11.37
N VAL A 97 -16.38 2.34 12.53
CA VAL A 97 -15.19 3.12 12.87
C VAL A 97 -14.56 2.58 14.14
N LEU A 98 -13.28 2.21 14.06
CA LEU A 98 -12.45 1.87 15.21
C LEU A 98 -11.61 3.07 15.62
N THR A 99 -11.53 3.32 16.93
CA THR A 99 -10.58 4.26 17.51
C THR A 99 -9.52 3.45 18.25
N LEU A 100 -8.27 3.56 17.81
CA LEU A 100 -7.16 2.81 18.37
C LEU A 100 -6.54 3.56 19.54
N ILE A 101 -5.93 2.82 20.47
CA ILE A 101 -5.20 3.42 21.60
C ILE A 101 -4.00 4.28 21.16
N SER A 102 -3.53 4.12 19.93
CA SER A 102 -2.52 4.98 19.29
C SER A 102 -3.07 6.33 18.82
N GLY A 103 -4.37 6.60 18.99
CA GLY A 103 -5.05 7.82 18.54
C GLY A 103 -5.52 7.76 17.08
N HIS A 104 -5.18 6.71 16.34
CA HIS A 104 -5.65 6.49 14.98
C HIS A 104 -7.15 6.19 14.94
N ARG A 105 -7.84 6.72 13.92
CA ARG A 105 -9.21 6.34 13.60
C ARG A 105 -9.24 5.57 12.30
N VAL A 106 -9.79 4.36 12.32
CA VAL A 106 -9.89 3.49 11.14
C VAL A 106 -11.36 3.29 10.79
N ARG A 107 -11.76 3.71 9.59
CA ARG A 107 -13.11 3.52 9.06
C ARG A 107 -13.11 2.45 7.98
N ALA A 108 -14.01 1.48 8.12
CA ALA A 108 -14.27 0.47 7.10
C ALA A 108 -15.07 1.09 5.94
N VAL A 109 -14.56 0.96 4.73
CA VAL A 109 -15.16 1.47 3.51
C VAL A 109 -15.70 0.29 2.70
N ALA A 110 -16.99 0.31 2.39
CA ALA A 110 -17.65 -0.69 1.56
C ALA A 110 -17.04 -0.69 0.15
N MET A 111 -16.81 -1.87 -0.42
CA MET A 111 -16.18 -2.05 -1.73
C MET A 111 -17.17 -2.57 -2.78
N ASP A 112 -16.88 -2.33 -4.06
CA ASP A 112 -17.65 -2.85 -5.20
C ASP A 112 -17.28 -4.30 -5.59
N ALA A 113 -16.33 -4.89 -4.87
CA ALA A 113 -15.84 -6.24 -5.01
C ALA A 113 -15.57 -6.83 -3.61
N PRO A 114 -15.41 -8.16 -3.46
CA PRO A 114 -15.15 -8.78 -2.17
C PRO A 114 -13.95 -8.16 -1.44
N GLY A 115 -14.19 -7.69 -0.22
CA GLY A 115 -13.18 -7.07 0.63
C GLY A 115 -13.70 -5.81 1.32
N THR A 116 -12.84 -5.22 2.14
CA THR A 116 -13.09 -3.99 2.89
C THR A 116 -11.90 -3.07 2.69
N GLY A 117 -12.16 -1.84 2.26
CA GLY A 117 -11.12 -0.80 2.27
C GLY A 117 -11.03 -0.15 3.64
N TYR A 118 -9.88 0.41 3.97
CA TYR A 118 -9.68 1.11 5.23
C TYR A 118 -9.24 2.54 4.97
N GLU A 119 -10.04 3.48 5.50
CA GLU A 119 -9.61 4.85 5.70
C GLU A 119 -8.97 4.96 7.08
N VAL A 120 -7.72 5.39 7.13
CA VAL A 120 -6.97 5.63 8.36
C VAL A 120 -6.75 7.12 8.51
N THR A 121 -7.15 7.66 9.66
CA THR A 121 -6.85 9.04 10.05
C THR A 121 -5.85 9.02 11.21
N SER A 122 -4.72 9.70 11.06
CA SER A 122 -3.72 9.83 12.13
C SER A 122 -4.21 10.76 13.24
N PRO A 123 -3.59 10.74 14.42
CA PRO A 123 -3.86 11.70 15.49
C PRO A 123 -3.69 13.16 15.05
N GLU A 124 -2.77 13.41 14.11
CA GLU A 124 -2.51 14.74 13.52
C GLU A 124 -3.47 15.10 12.38
N GLY A 125 -4.37 14.19 12.01
CA GLY A 125 -5.42 14.41 11.00
C GLY A 125 -4.98 14.14 9.56
N GLU A 126 -3.84 13.50 9.31
CA GLU A 126 -3.48 12.98 7.99
C GLU A 126 -4.35 11.77 7.64
N ARG A 127 -4.81 11.67 6.40
CA ARG A 127 -5.75 10.63 5.94
C ARG A 127 -5.13 9.78 4.84
N LEU A 128 -5.15 8.47 5.08
CA LEU A 128 -4.76 7.42 4.16
C LEU A 128 -5.98 6.58 3.78
N LEU A 129 -6.14 6.26 2.50
CA LEU A 129 -7.11 5.26 2.03
C LEU A 129 -6.36 4.06 1.45
N TYR A 130 -6.61 2.87 1.99
CA TYR A 130 -6.09 1.61 1.47
C TYR A 130 -7.22 0.72 0.92
N LEU A 131 -7.06 0.22 -0.30
CA LEU A 131 -8.05 -0.60 -1.00
C LEU A 131 -7.55 -2.03 -1.25
N PRO A 132 -8.42 -3.04 -1.14
CA PRO A 132 -8.08 -4.42 -1.50
C PRO A 132 -7.77 -4.54 -3.01
N PRO A 133 -7.07 -5.63 -3.42
CA PRO A 133 -6.77 -5.88 -4.82
C PRO A 133 -8.06 -5.95 -5.63
N GLY A 134 -8.07 -5.42 -6.85
CA GLY A 134 -9.24 -5.58 -7.71
C GLY A 134 -10.50 -4.82 -7.28
N ALA A 135 -10.46 -3.94 -6.27
CA ALA A 135 -11.65 -3.25 -5.73
C ALA A 135 -11.62 -1.72 -5.87
N ALA A 136 -12.81 -1.12 -5.95
CA ALA A 136 -13.02 0.32 -5.75
C ALA A 136 -14.08 0.58 -4.67
N PRO A 137 -14.10 1.75 -4.02
CA PRO A 137 -15.12 2.04 -3.01
C PRO A 137 -16.54 2.02 -3.58
N ALA A 138 -17.44 1.31 -2.92
CA ALA A 138 -18.87 1.40 -3.11
C ALA A 138 -19.42 2.62 -2.34
N GLY A 139 -20.25 3.43 -3.00
CA GLY A 139 -20.91 4.56 -2.33
C GLY A 139 -19.99 5.71 -1.93
N LEU A 140 -18.99 6.06 -2.75
CA LEU A 140 -18.30 7.34 -2.60
C LEU A 140 -19.33 8.49 -2.66
N PRO A 141 -19.26 9.48 -1.75
CA PRO A 141 -20.10 10.67 -1.88
C PRO A 141 -19.76 11.41 -3.17
N GLU A 142 -20.72 12.18 -3.70
CA GLU A 142 -20.50 13.00 -4.91
C GLU A 142 -19.28 13.91 -4.77
N ARG A 143 -19.04 14.38 -3.54
CA ARG A 143 -17.84 15.14 -3.19
C ARG A 143 -17.40 14.81 -1.78
N VAL A 144 -16.12 14.50 -1.60
CA VAL A 144 -15.52 14.44 -0.26
C VAL A 144 -15.08 15.83 0.17
N GLU A 145 -15.22 16.13 1.46
CA GLU A 145 -14.88 17.44 2.04
C GLU A 145 -13.38 17.73 1.95
N ARG A 146 -12.56 16.70 2.13
CA ARG A 146 -11.10 16.79 2.10
C ARG A 146 -10.52 15.63 1.29
N PRO A 147 -9.57 15.88 0.37
CA PRO A 147 -8.85 14.81 -0.31
C PRO A 147 -8.00 14.01 0.69
N TYR A 148 -7.64 12.79 0.32
CA TYR A 148 -6.66 12.02 1.07
C TYR A 148 -5.26 12.59 0.84
N GLU A 149 -4.42 12.56 1.87
CA GLU A 149 -2.98 12.78 1.73
C GLU A 149 -2.34 11.62 0.97
N MET A 150 -2.83 10.39 1.22
CA MET A 150 -2.30 9.18 0.59
C MET A 150 -3.40 8.21 0.19
N VAL A 151 -3.29 7.61 -0.99
CA VAL A 151 -4.15 6.51 -1.44
C VAL A 151 -3.29 5.36 -1.93
N VAL A 152 -3.49 4.19 -1.34
CA VAL A 152 -2.77 2.95 -1.64
C VAL A 152 -3.76 1.97 -2.27
N LEU A 153 -3.56 1.62 -3.54
CA LEU A 153 -4.53 0.79 -4.27
C LEU A 153 -3.92 0.06 -5.48
N ASP A 154 -4.69 -0.86 -6.03
CA ASP A 154 -4.39 -1.55 -7.28
C ASP A 154 -4.68 -0.66 -8.50
N VAL A 155 -3.68 0.11 -8.91
CA VAL A 155 -3.78 1.00 -10.07
C VAL A 155 -3.77 0.23 -11.39
N ILE A 156 -3.18 -0.97 -11.42
CA ILE A 156 -3.00 -1.76 -12.65
C ILE A 156 -4.26 -2.59 -12.95
N GLY A 157 -4.78 -3.29 -11.94
CA GLY A 157 -5.97 -4.12 -12.04
C GLY A 157 -7.28 -3.31 -11.95
N ARG A 158 -7.28 -2.14 -11.27
CA ARG A 158 -8.46 -1.24 -11.17
C ARG A 158 -8.12 0.23 -11.41
N PRO A 159 -7.73 0.60 -12.65
CA PRO A 159 -7.44 2.00 -12.97
C PRO A 159 -8.65 2.93 -12.82
N ASP A 160 -9.87 2.39 -12.96
CA ASP A 160 -11.13 3.11 -12.76
C ASP A 160 -11.31 3.59 -11.31
N ALA A 161 -10.75 2.88 -10.32
CA ALA A 161 -10.81 3.28 -8.92
C ALA A 161 -10.18 4.66 -8.69
N VAL A 162 -9.00 4.91 -9.27
CA VAL A 162 -8.34 6.22 -9.20
C VAL A 162 -9.18 7.30 -9.89
N ALA A 163 -9.78 6.98 -11.04
CA ALA A 163 -10.63 7.91 -11.78
C ALA A 163 -11.86 8.33 -10.97
N ARG A 164 -12.54 7.37 -10.33
CA ARG A 164 -13.70 7.61 -9.45
C ARG A 164 -13.32 8.45 -8.24
N LEU A 165 -12.19 8.16 -7.60
CA LEU A 165 -11.69 8.96 -6.48
C LEU A 165 -11.34 10.39 -6.89
N ARG A 166 -10.79 10.59 -8.09
CA ARG A 166 -10.55 11.95 -8.64
C ARG A 166 -11.86 12.68 -8.91
N ALA A 167 -12.86 12.00 -9.49
CA ALA A 167 -14.17 12.59 -9.77
C ALA A 167 -14.86 13.08 -8.50
N ALA A 168 -14.76 12.31 -7.40
CA ALA A 168 -15.30 12.68 -6.09
C ALA A 168 -14.45 13.73 -5.33
N GLY A 169 -13.32 14.18 -5.90
CA GLY A 169 -12.37 15.09 -5.23
C GLY A 169 -11.56 14.45 -4.10
N ALA A 170 -11.58 13.12 -3.97
CA ALA A 170 -10.84 12.37 -2.95
C ALA A 170 -9.36 12.20 -3.25
N VAL A 171 -9.00 12.23 -4.54
CA VAL A 171 -7.61 12.29 -5.00
C VAL A 171 -7.40 13.63 -5.70
N GLY A 172 -6.57 14.47 -5.10
CA GLY A 172 -6.21 15.79 -5.60
C GLY A 172 -4.76 15.88 -6.11
N PRO A 173 -4.31 17.09 -6.51
CA PRO A 173 -2.95 17.32 -6.99
C PRO A 173 -1.84 17.03 -5.96
N THR A 174 -2.18 17.11 -4.68
CA THR A 174 -1.28 16.88 -3.55
C THR A 174 -1.37 15.47 -2.99
N THR A 175 -2.34 14.67 -3.43
CA THR A 175 -2.54 13.30 -2.96
C THR A 175 -1.44 12.40 -3.52
N GLU A 176 -0.75 11.70 -2.63
CA GLU A 176 0.20 10.66 -3.02
C GLU A 176 -0.56 9.37 -3.37
N VAL A 177 -0.43 8.92 -4.62
CA VAL A 177 -1.05 7.67 -5.08
C VAL A 177 0.02 6.60 -5.20
N ILE A 178 -0.11 5.55 -4.40
CA ILE A 178 0.84 4.44 -4.32
C ILE A 178 0.21 3.20 -4.95
N ALA A 179 0.85 2.68 -5.99
CA ALA A 179 0.43 1.45 -6.64
C ALA A 179 0.94 0.23 -5.85
N VAL A 180 0.01 -0.60 -5.42
CA VAL A 180 0.25 -1.90 -4.75
C VAL A 180 -0.51 -3.00 -5.48
N HIS A 181 -0.49 -4.22 -4.93
CA HIS A 181 -1.10 -5.39 -5.57
C HIS A 181 -0.53 -5.66 -6.97
N LEU A 182 0.76 -5.35 -7.16
CA LEU A 182 1.43 -5.48 -8.45
C LEU A 182 1.57 -6.95 -8.84
N ASP A 183 0.90 -7.33 -9.92
CA ASP A 183 0.95 -8.67 -10.47
C ASP A 183 1.72 -8.75 -11.79
N HIS A 184 1.84 -9.95 -12.34
CA HIS A 184 2.49 -10.24 -13.60
C HIS A 184 1.77 -9.63 -14.82
N ASP A 185 0.57 -9.10 -14.64
CA ASP A 185 -0.21 -8.33 -15.61
C ASP A 185 0.26 -6.87 -15.72
N ALA A 186 1.05 -6.40 -14.75
CA ALA A 186 1.72 -5.11 -14.84
C ALA A 186 2.70 -5.15 -16.01
N ARG A 187 2.23 -4.64 -17.17
CA ARG A 187 3.03 -4.57 -18.40
C ARG A 187 4.40 -4.02 -18.07
N ARG A 188 5.47 -4.68 -18.55
CA ARG A 188 6.83 -4.13 -18.48
C ARG A 188 6.77 -2.68 -18.94
N ALA A 189 7.17 -1.75 -18.07
CA ALA A 189 7.51 -0.42 -18.52
C ALA A 189 8.57 -0.60 -19.62
N ARG A 190 8.20 -0.34 -20.88
CA ARG A 190 9.20 -0.22 -21.94
C ARG A 190 10.17 0.84 -21.44
N ARG A 191 11.46 0.52 -21.40
CA ARG A 191 12.52 1.50 -21.18
C ARG A 191 12.23 2.67 -22.11
N TRP A 192 11.86 3.81 -21.56
CA TRP A 192 11.71 5.04 -22.33
C TRP A 192 13.13 5.41 -22.78
N SER A 193 13.44 5.17 -24.05
CA SER A 193 14.70 5.55 -24.70
C SER A 193 14.70 7.05 -25.03
N GLY A 194 14.27 7.88 -24.06
CA GLY A 194 14.34 9.33 -24.12
C GLY A 194 15.62 9.83 -23.44
N GLY A 195 16.66 10.03 -24.24
CA GLY A 195 17.74 11.00 -24.02
C GLY A 195 18.52 10.92 -22.70
N SER A 196 19.72 10.34 -22.75
CA SER A 196 20.75 10.52 -21.74
C SER A 196 21.12 12.01 -21.59
N ARG A 197 20.73 12.64 -20.48
CA ARG A 197 21.48 13.78 -19.93
C ARG A 197 21.78 13.50 -18.47
N ARG A 198 23.08 13.39 -18.16
CA ARG A 198 23.63 13.34 -16.80
C ARG A 198 23.06 14.52 -16.00
N PRO A 199 22.53 14.31 -14.78
CA PRO A 199 22.16 15.45 -13.94
C PRO A 199 23.44 16.02 -13.31
N GLY A 200 23.81 17.21 -13.76
CA GLY A 200 24.63 18.12 -12.97
C GLY A 200 23.92 18.46 -11.67
N ARG A 201 24.70 18.64 -10.60
CA ARG A 201 24.23 18.99 -9.26
C ARG A 201 23.38 20.27 -9.33
N GLY A 202 22.07 20.13 -9.15
CA GLY A 202 21.11 21.24 -9.23
C GLY A 202 19.78 20.84 -8.59
N ARG A 203 19.36 21.65 -7.62
CA ARG A 203 18.17 21.54 -6.77
C ARG A 203 16.90 21.25 -7.59
N CYS A 204 16.15 20.19 -7.25
CA CYS A 204 14.94 19.80 -7.98
C CYS A 204 13.67 20.38 -7.34
N ARG A 205 13.09 21.40 -7.98
CA ARG A 205 11.73 21.92 -7.76
C ARG A 205 10.72 20.98 -8.46
N THR A 206 9.67 20.63 -7.73
CA THR A 206 8.33 20.18 -8.18
C THR A 206 8.19 19.69 -9.63
N GLY A 207 8.11 18.37 -9.82
CA GLY A 207 7.81 17.76 -11.11
C GLY A 207 7.52 16.26 -11.03
N ARG A 208 6.22 15.92 -11.04
CA ARG A 208 5.56 14.69 -11.52
C ARG A 208 6.45 13.44 -11.63
N ARG A 209 6.27 12.46 -10.74
CA ARG A 209 6.69 11.06 -10.96
C ARG A 209 5.71 10.10 -10.29
N TRP A 210 5.31 9.07 -11.02
CA TRP A 210 4.80 7.83 -10.45
C TRP A 210 5.99 7.11 -9.80
N TRP A 211 5.95 6.94 -8.48
CA TRP A 211 7.01 6.24 -7.76
C TRP A 211 6.72 4.74 -7.80
N TRP A 212 7.56 4.01 -8.52
CA TRP A 212 7.69 2.57 -8.34
C TRP A 212 8.46 2.37 -7.04
N ALA A 213 7.77 2.10 -5.94
CA ALA A 213 8.40 1.83 -4.67
C ALA A 213 9.20 0.50 -4.78
N SER A 214 10.50 0.61 -5.01
CA SER A 214 11.49 -0.38 -4.63
C SER A 214 11.89 -0.06 -3.19
N THR A 215 11.19 -0.66 -2.21
CA THR A 215 11.63 -0.90 -0.81
C THR A 215 12.41 0.18 -0.06
N THR A 216 12.32 1.47 -0.42
CA THR A 216 13.17 2.51 0.16
C THR A 216 12.32 3.56 0.85
N ARG A 217 12.55 3.70 2.16
CA ARG A 217 11.99 4.67 3.11
C ARG A 217 11.52 5.98 2.46
N CYS A 218 10.25 6.31 2.65
CA CYS A 218 9.76 7.66 2.47
C CYS A 218 9.92 8.43 3.79
N ARG A 219 11.06 9.10 3.97
CA ARG A 219 11.19 10.43 4.60
C ARG A 219 12.66 10.85 4.62
N THR A 220 12.92 12.01 4.01
CA THR A 220 14.05 12.93 4.25
C THR A 220 15.48 12.37 4.16
N CYS A 221 16.13 12.70 3.04
CA CYS A 221 17.58 12.70 2.83
C CYS A 221 18.39 13.22 4.04
N ARG A 222 19.21 12.33 4.62
CA ARG A 222 20.60 12.48 5.14
C ARG A 222 20.85 11.18 5.92
N ALA A 223 21.87 10.37 5.73
CA ALA A 223 23.12 10.41 5.00
C ALA A 223 23.24 9.03 4.30
N GLY A 224 23.87 8.90 3.14
CA GLY A 224 25.31 8.69 3.10
C GLY A 224 25.63 7.19 3.18
N CYS A 225 26.32 6.70 2.15
CA CYS A 225 27.11 5.46 2.09
C CYS A 225 26.52 4.24 1.36
N TRP A 226 27.29 3.85 0.33
CA TRP A 226 27.78 2.52 -0.04
C TRP A 226 26.79 1.37 -0.17
#